data_AF-A0A930A363-F1
#
_entry.id   AF-A0A930A363-F1
#
_cell.length_a   1.000
_cell.length_b   1.000
_cell.length_c   1.000
_cell.angle_alpha   90.00
_cell.angle_beta   90.00
_cell.angle_gamma   90.00
#
_symmetry.space_group_name_H-M   'P 1'
#
loop_
_entity.id
_entity.type
_entity.pdbx_description
1 polymer ?
#
loop_
_entity_poly.entity_id
_entity_poly.type
_entity_poly.pdbx_seq_one_letter_code
_entity_poly.pdbx_strand_id
1 'polypeptide(L)'
;MQVFFESIQSIIPIIVIIILGFILEKCGWFADSFGANLSRLIMNVALPASIFISVMKYLTLDKLVELSGGLIYTFAAFIIGYVIAFLIVKLFKVRPGRRGTMINTFVNANTIFIGLPLNIALFGESSLPYFLIYYITNTISTWT
;
A
#
# COMPACT_ATOMS: atom_id res chain seq x y z
N MET A 1 12.33 -14.09 15.38
CA MET A 1 11.39 -15.13 14.92
C MET A 1 9.94 -14.83 15.26
N GLN A 2 9.63 -14.28 16.45
CA GLN A 2 8.25 -13.92 16.82
C GLN A 2 7.58 -12.93 15.85
N VAL A 3 8.27 -11.83 15.50
CA VAL A 3 7.76 -10.82 14.53
C VAL A 3 7.44 -11.42 13.16
N PHE A 4 8.21 -12.42 12.70
CA PHE A 4 7.97 -13.08 11.42
C PHE A 4 6.68 -13.90 11.45
N PHE A 5 6.43 -14.66 12.52
CA PHE A 5 5.19 -15.41 12.70
C PHE A 5 3.99 -14.49 12.90
N GLU A 6 4.13 -13.40 13.67
CA GLU A 6 3.07 -12.40 13.84
C GLU A 6 2.72 -11.72 12.50
N SER A 7 3.73 -11.43 11.67
CA SER A 7 3.52 -10.89 10.31
C SER A 7 2.77 -11.85 9.39
N ILE A 8 3.01 -13.16 9.48
CA ILE A 8 2.26 -14.15 8.72
C ILE A 8 0.82 -14.24 9.25
N GLN A 9 0.66 -14.26 10.57
CA GLN A 9 -0.65 -14.40 11.21
C GLN A 9 -1.56 -13.21 10.93
N SER A 10 -1.03 -11.99 10.84
CA SER A 10 -1.80 -10.78 10.53
C SER A 10 -2.27 -10.69 9.07
N ILE A 11 -1.65 -11.46 8.15
CA ILE A 11 -2.09 -11.56 6.76
C ILE A 11 -3.29 -12.52 6.61
N ILE A 12 -3.42 -13.52 7.49
CA ILE A 12 -4.49 -14.54 7.41
C ILE A 12 -5.89 -13.90 7.38
N PRO A 13 -6.26 -12.94 8.26
CA PRO A 13 -7.55 -12.28 8.19
C PRO A 13 -7.84 -11.62 6.83
N ILE A 14 -6.84 -11.00 6.22
CA ILE A 14 -6.97 -10.35 4.90
C ILE A 14 -7.27 -11.39 3.84
N ILE A 15 -6.53 -12.51 3.84
CA ILE A 15 -6.77 -13.62 2.91
C ILE A 15 -8.17 -14.20 3.08
N VAL A 16 -8.62 -14.41 4.32
CA VAL A 16 -9.96 -14.93 4.61
C VAL A 16 -11.05 -14.00 4.08
N ILE A 17 -10.91 -12.69 4.28
CA ILE A 17 -11.86 -11.69 3.76
C ILE A 17 -11.90 -11.70 2.22
N ILE A 18 -10.75 -11.81 1.56
CA ILE A 18 -10.67 -11.90 0.09
C ILE A 18 -11.38 -13.15 -0.42
N ILE A 19 -11.11 -14.31 0.19
CA ILE A 19 -11.73 -15.59 -0.20
C ILE A 19 -13.24 -15.53 0.02
N LEU A 20 -13.68 -14.98 1.15
CA LEU A 20 -15.11 -14.80 1.44
C LEU A 20 -15.78 -13.92 0.40
N GLY A 21 -15.17 -12.77 0.06
CA GLY A 21 -15.67 -11.89 -1.01
C GLY A 21 -15.79 -12.61 -2.36
N PHE A 22 -14.79 -13.42 -2.72
CA PHE A 22 -14.82 -14.21 -3.95
C PHE A 22 -15.92 -15.29 -3.96
N ILE A 23 -16.15 -15.96 -2.82
CA ILE A 23 -17.23 -16.95 -2.69
C ILE A 23 -18.60 -16.26 -2.81
N LEU A 24 -18.79 -15.13 -2.13
CA LEU A 24 -20.05 -14.37 -2.19
C LEU A 24 -20.36 -13.88 -3.60
N GLU A 25 -19.35 -13.38 -4.33
CA GLU A 25 -19.47 -13.03 -5.75
C GLU A 25 -19.95 -14.24 -6.57
N LYS A 26 -19.29 -15.40 -6.42
CA LYS A 26 -19.69 -16.63 -7.12
C LYS A 26 -21.08 -17.14 -6.76
N CYS A 27 -21.54 -16.88 -5.53
CA CYS A 27 -22.89 -17.21 -5.07
C CYS A 27 -23.95 -16.22 -5.57
N GLY A 28 -23.57 -15.20 -6.36
CA GLY A 28 -24.50 -14.21 -6.91
C GLY A 28 -25.03 -13.21 -5.88
N TRP A 29 -24.34 -13.02 -4.76
CA TRP A 29 -24.74 -12.05 -3.73
C TRP A 29 -24.56 -10.60 -4.18
N PHE A 30 -23.64 -10.35 -5.11
CA PHE A 30 -23.35 -9.04 -5.63
C PHE A 30 -23.78 -8.94 -7.10
N ALA A 31 -24.32 -7.79 -7.49
CA ALA A 31 -24.56 -7.49 -8.88
C ALA A 31 -23.23 -7.20 -9.60
N ASP A 32 -23.14 -7.47 -10.90
CA ASP A 32 -21.92 -7.23 -11.71
C ASP A 32 -21.40 -5.78 -11.60
N SER A 33 -22.30 -4.82 -11.33
CA SER A 33 -21.98 -3.41 -11.14
C SER A 33 -21.36 -3.07 -9.77
N PHE A 34 -21.45 -3.97 -8.78
CA PHE A 34 -21.07 -3.70 -7.40
C PHE A 34 -19.60 -3.34 -7.28
N GLY A 35 -18.70 -4.12 -7.87
CA GLY A 35 -17.26 -3.86 -7.84
C GLY A 35 -16.89 -2.51 -8.46
N ALA A 36 -17.51 -2.15 -9.59
CA ALA A 36 -17.28 -0.87 -10.26
C ALA A 36 -17.80 0.32 -9.43
N ASN A 37 -18.99 0.20 -8.85
CA ASN A 37 -19.59 1.23 -7.99
C ASN A 37 -18.78 1.43 -6.71
N LEU A 38 -18.34 0.33 -6.08
CA LEU A 38 -17.51 0.37 -4.88
C LEU A 38 -16.15 0.99 -5.16
N SER A 39 -15.49 0.61 -6.26
CA SER A 39 -14.22 1.22 -6.68
C SER A 39 -14.38 2.72 -6.90
N ARG A 40 -15.45 3.16 -7.60
CA ARG A 40 -15.73 4.58 -7.82
C ARG A 40 -15.93 5.34 -6.52
N LEU A 41 -16.70 4.78 -5.57
CA LEU A 41 -16.90 5.37 -4.25
C LEU A 41 -15.58 5.53 -3.51
N ILE A 42 -14.75 4.49 -3.51
CA ILE A 42 -13.49 4.53 -2.77
C ILE A 42 -12.52 5.52 -3.39
N MET A 43 -12.31 5.46 -4.71
CA MET A 43 -11.35 6.31 -5.41
C MET A 43 -11.75 7.79 -5.40
N ASN A 44 -13.04 8.10 -5.52
CA ASN A 44 -13.49 9.49 -5.67
C ASN A 44 -13.90 10.15 -4.36
N VAL A 45 -14.21 9.38 -3.31
CA VAL A 45 -14.73 9.93 -2.05
C VAL A 45 -13.90 9.48 -0.86
N ALA A 46 -13.82 8.17 -0.60
CA ALA A 46 -13.21 7.67 0.63
C ALA A 46 -11.70 7.94 0.69
N LEU A 47 -10.97 7.71 -0.40
CA LEU A 47 -9.52 7.95 -0.47
C LEU A 47 -9.19 9.45 -0.31
N PRO A 48 -9.77 10.39 -1.08
CA PRO A 48 -9.51 11.82 -0.88
C PRO A 48 -9.85 12.29 0.55
N ALA A 49 -10.98 11.84 1.11
CA ALA A 49 -11.36 12.20 2.48
C ALA A 49 -10.37 11.64 3.52
N SER A 50 -9.93 10.38 3.35
CA SER A 50 -8.93 9.76 4.22
C SER A 50 -7.59 10.49 4.16
N ILE A 51 -7.13 10.86 2.96
CA ILE A 51 -5.91 11.65 2.79
C ILE A 51 -6.05 13.01 3.46
N PHE A 52 -7.17 13.72 3.25
CA PHE A 52 -7.40 15.02 3.86
C PHE A 52 -7.37 14.96 5.39
N ILE A 53 -8.10 14.02 5.99
CA ILE A 53 -8.09 13.81 7.45
C ILE A 53 -6.69 13.45 7.93
N SER A 54 -5.98 12.60 7.20
CA SER A 54 -4.63 12.18 7.58
C SER A 54 -3.64 13.33 7.54
N VAL A 55 -3.69 14.17 6.51
CA VAL A 55 -2.86 15.38 6.41
C VAL A 55 -3.17 16.33 7.57
N MET A 56 -4.44 16.62 7.83
CA MET A 56 -4.84 17.52 8.91
C MET A 56 -4.44 17.00 10.30
N LYS A 57 -4.49 15.69 10.52
CA LYS A 57 -4.22 15.07 11.83
C LYS A 57 -2.74 14.81 12.10
N TYR A 58 -1.97 14.46 11.07
CA TYR A 58 -0.60 13.96 11.25
C TYR A 58 0.48 14.81 10.57
N LEU A 59 0.12 15.72 9.67
CA LEU A 59 1.07 16.55 8.91
C LEU A 59 1.23 17.93 9.56
N THR A 60 1.57 17.96 10.85
CA THR A 60 2.01 19.18 11.53
C THR A 60 3.51 19.38 11.32
N LEU A 61 3.97 20.64 11.33
CA LEU A 61 5.38 20.98 11.15
C LEU A 61 6.29 20.26 12.15
N ASP A 62 5.87 20.18 13.41
CA ASP A 62 6.62 19.50 14.47
C ASP A 62 6.71 17.98 14.22
N LYS A 63 5.61 17.34 13.78
CA LYS A 63 5.61 15.93 13.41
C LYS A 63 6.46 15.67 12.17
N LEU A 64 6.43 16.55 11.17
CA LEU A 64 7.29 16.47 9.99
C LEU A 64 8.78 16.53 10.33
N VAL A 65 9.17 17.38 11.28
CA VAL A 65 10.54 17.48 11.76
C VAL A 65 10.94 16.23 12.54
N GLU A 66 10.09 15.77 13.46
CA GLU A 66 10.30 14.52 14.23
C GLU A 66 10.45 13.29 13.30
N LEU A 67 9.67 13.26 12.23
CA LEU A 67 9.60 12.16 11.27
C LEU A 67 10.54 12.34 10.06
N SER A 68 11.26 13.46 9.97
CA SER A 68 12.14 13.78 8.85
C SER A 68 13.30 12.79 8.68
N GLY A 69 13.82 12.27 9.80
CA GLY A 69 14.78 11.16 9.76
C GLY A 69 14.19 9.89 9.14
N GLY A 70 12.88 9.65 9.37
CA GLY A 70 12.10 8.57 8.77
C GLY A 70 11.99 8.64 7.25
N LEU A 71 11.89 9.85 6.67
CA LEU A 71 11.83 10.05 5.22
C LEU A 71 13.07 9.50 4.52
N ILE A 72 14.26 9.66 5.11
CA ILE A 72 15.50 9.16 4.50
C ILE A 72 15.43 7.63 4.35
N TYR A 73 14.90 6.93 5.36
CA TYR A 73 14.74 5.48 5.30
C TYR A 73 13.71 5.06 4.24
N THR A 74 12.58 5.76 4.12
CA THR A 74 11.57 5.43 3.10
C THR A 74 12.10 5.69 1.70
N PHE A 75 12.74 6.84 1.44
CA PHE A 75 13.35 7.13 0.15
C PHE A 75 14.45 6.13 -0.21
N ALA A 76 15.32 5.78 0.73
CA ALA A 76 16.34 4.76 0.52
C ALA A 76 15.72 3.40 0.16
N ALA A 77 14.66 2.98 0.86
CA ALA A 77 13.97 1.74 0.57
C ALA A 77 13.36 1.72 -0.85
N PHE A 78 12.73 2.83 -1.28
CA PHE A 78 12.19 2.96 -2.64
C PHE A 78 13.30 2.92 -3.70
N ILE A 79 14.41 3.64 -3.50
CA ILE A 79 15.56 3.65 -4.43
C ILE A 79 16.13 2.23 -4.57
N ILE A 80 16.37 1.55 -3.45
CA ILE A 80 16.87 0.17 -3.45
C ILE A 80 15.86 -0.76 -4.15
N GLY A 81 14.56 -0.59 -3.87
CA GLY A 81 13.49 -1.32 -4.54
C GLY A 81 13.51 -1.17 -6.05
N TYR A 82 13.67 0.06 -6.56
CA TYR A 82 13.78 0.33 -7.99
C TYR A 82 15.03 -0.28 -8.62
N VAL A 83 16.18 -0.21 -7.93
CA VAL A 83 17.41 -0.84 -8.41
C VAL A 83 17.22 -2.36 -8.52
N ILE A 84 16.65 -3.00 -7.50
CA ILE A 84 16.35 -4.44 -7.51
C ILE A 84 15.37 -4.78 -8.63
N ALA A 85 14.27 -4.02 -8.77
CA ALA A 85 13.28 -4.23 -9.80
C ALA A 85 13.86 -4.14 -11.21
N PHE A 86 14.74 -3.16 -11.44
CA PHE A 86 15.46 -3.01 -12.70
C PHE A 86 16.38 -4.20 -12.99
N LEU A 87 17.13 -4.65 -11.98
CA LEU A 87 17.99 -5.83 -12.08
C LEU A 87 17.18 -7.09 -12.42
N ILE A 88 16.04 -7.29 -11.76
CA ILE A 88 15.11 -8.41 -12.02
C ILE A 88 14.61 -8.35 -13.47
N VAL A 89 14.16 -7.18 -13.93
CA VAL A 89 13.67 -7.00 -15.30
C VAL A 89 14.73 -7.33 -16.35
N LYS A 90 15.99 -6.99 -16.07
CA LYS A 90 17.14 -7.32 -16.92
C LYS A 90 17.47 -8.81 -16.85
N LEU A 91 17.52 -9.40 -15.66
CA LEU A 91 17.83 -10.81 -15.42
C LEU A 91 16.82 -11.74 -16.11
N PHE A 92 15.53 -11.48 -15.96
CA PHE A 92 14.44 -12.26 -16.55
C PHE A 92 14.11 -11.88 -18.00
N LYS A 93 14.90 -10.98 -18.62
CA LYS A 93 14.73 -10.55 -20.02
C LYS A 93 13.29 -10.16 -20.34
N VAL A 94 12.66 -9.37 -19.47
CA VAL A 94 11.26 -8.98 -19.62
C VAL A 94 11.06 -8.24 -20.94
N ARG A 95 9.97 -8.59 -21.63
CA ARG A 95 9.64 -8.08 -22.97
C ARG A 95 9.59 -6.54 -22.98
N PRO A 96 10.16 -5.88 -24.02
CA PRO A 96 9.96 -4.46 -24.25
C PRO A 96 8.46 -4.14 -24.26
N GLY A 97 8.03 -3.10 -23.55
CA GLY A 97 6.62 -2.75 -23.37
C GLY A 97 5.97 -3.22 -22.06
N ARG A 98 6.56 -4.20 -21.34
CA ARG A 98 6.07 -4.63 -20.01
C ARG A 98 6.98 -4.27 -18.84
N ARG A 99 8.17 -3.74 -19.14
CA ARG A 99 9.22 -3.44 -18.15
C ARG A 99 8.75 -2.43 -17.12
N GLY A 100 8.18 -1.30 -17.55
CA GLY A 100 7.69 -0.26 -16.64
C GLY A 100 6.61 -0.77 -15.70
N THR A 101 5.62 -1.50 -16.22
CA THR A 101 4.57 -2.12 -15.40
C THR A 101 5.16 -3.08 -14.38
N MET A 102 6.11 -3.94 -14.76
CA MET A 102 6.72 -4.89 -13.83
C MET A 102 7.54 -4.20 -12.73
N ILE A 103 8.29 -3.15 -13.07
CA ILE A 103 9.03 -2.34 -12.09
C ILE A 103 8.04 -1.69 -11.12
N ASN A 104 7.00 -1.03 -11.64
CA ASN A 104 6.01 -0.36 -10.81
C ASN A 104 5.28 -1.33 -9.87
N THR A 105 4.86 -2.50 -10.38
CA THR A 105 4.20 -3.52 -9.55
C THR A 105 5.12 -4.08 -8.47
N PHE A 106 6.43 -4.15 -8.71
CA PHE A 106 7.40 -4.63 -7.72
C PHE A 106 7.62 -3.61 -6.59
N VAL A 107 7.74 -2.34 -6.93
CA VAL A 107 8.14 -1.29 -5.97
C VAL A 107 6.93 -0.61 -5.31
N ASN A 108 5.88 -0.35 -6.07
CA ASN A 108 4.70 0.38 -5.61
C ASN A 108 3.52 -0.57 -5.44
N ALA A 109 3.52 -1.29 -4.32
CA ALA A 109 2.42 -2.16 -3.93
C ALA A 109 1.18 -1.37 -3.49
N ASN A 110 0.05 -2.06 -3.32
CA ASN A 110 -1.17 -1.45 -2.79
C ASN A 110 -1.06 -1.24 -1.27
N THR A 111 -0.55 -0.07 -0.90
CA THR A 111 -0.27 0.32 0.48
C THR A 111 -1.51 0.72 1.26
N ILE A 112 -2.50 1.31 0.60
CA ILE A 112 -3.69 1.83 1.29
C ILE A 112 -4.69 0.71 1.63
N PHE A 113 -4.95 -0.19 0.68
CA PHE A 113 -6.02 -1.18 0.87
C PHE A 113 -5.57 -2.40 1.65
N ILE A 114 -4.31 -2.83 1.46
CA ILE A 114 -3.74 -3.99 2.15
C ILE A 114 -2.75 -3.55 3.21
N GLY A 115 -1.85 -2.62 2.88
CA GLY A 115 -0.79 -2.18 3.78
C GLY A 115 -1.30 -1.51 5.06
N LEU A 116 -2.27 -0.60 4.97
CA LEU A 116 -2.78 0.14 6.13
C LEU A 116 -3.50 -0.78 7.15
N PRO A 117 -4.48 -1.62 6.76
CA PRO A 117 -5.08 -2.55 7.72
C PRO A 117 -4.07 -3.50 8.35
N LEU A 118 -3.10 -3.98 7.58
CA LEU A 118 -2.03 -4.85 8.09
C LEU A 118 -1.14 -4.13 9.11
N ASN A 119 -0.79 -2.88 8.82
CA ASN A 119 0.03 -2.05 9.69
C ASN A 119 -0.68 -1.75 11.02
N ILE A 120 -1.97 -1.44 10.97
CA ILE A 120 -2.80 -1.24 12.17
C ILE A 120 -2.94 -2.56 12.95
N ALA A 121 -3.14 -3.70 12.27
CA ALA A 121 -3.27 -5.00 12.92
C ALA A 121 -1.98 -5.44 13.64
N LEU A 122 -0.80 -5.11 13.09
CA LEU A 122 0.50 -5.47 13.64
C LEU A 122 1.01 -4.50 14.70
N PHE A 123 0.84 -3.20 14.47
CA PHE A 123 1.53 -2.15 15.24
C PHE A 123 0.56 -1.15 15.90
N GLY A 124 -0.75 -1.34 15.72
CA GLY A 124 -1.79 -0.48 16.28
C GLY A 124 -1.84 0.92 15.65
N GLU A 125 -2.64 1.79 16.25
CA GLU A 125 -2.83 3.18 15.81
C GLU A 125 -1.54 4.03 15.88
N SER A 126 -0.59 3.63 16.72
CA SER A 126 0.73 4.28 16.85
C SER A 126 1.56 4.23 15.56
N SER A 127 1.20 3.35 14.63
CA SER A 127 1.90 3.14 13.36
C SER A 127 1.46 4.09 12.24
N LEU A 128 0.34 4.80 12.40
CA LEU A 128 -0.22 5.68 11.36
C LEU A 128 0.74 6.79 10.91
N PRO A 129 1.49 7.48 11.79
CA PRO A 129 2.42 8.51 11.35
C PRO A 129 3.51 7.96 10.42
N TYR A 130 4.04 6.77 10.74
CA TYR A 130 5.06 6.10 9.92
C TYR A 130 4.49 5.63 8.58
N PHE A 131 3.26 5.11 8.60
CA PHE A 131 2.54 4.77 7.37
C PHE A 131 2.38 5.98 6.46
N LEU A 132 2.05 7.15 7.00
CA LEU A 132 1.82 8.36 6.21
C LEU A 132 3.09 8.86 5.53
N ILE A 133 4.24 8.81 6.19
CA ILE A 133 5.53 9.11 5.56
C ILE A 133 5.76 8.17 4.38
N TYR A 134 5.61 6.86 4.61
CA TYR A 134 5.79 5.86 3.57
C TYR A 134 4.81 6.06 2.42
N TYR A 135 3.55 6.40 2.72
CA TYR A 135 2.51 6.68 1.73
C TYR A 135 2.83 7.92 0.88
N ILE A 136 3.36 8.99 1.48
CA ILE A 136 3.82 10.17 0.74
C ILE A 136 4.97 9.80 -0.19
N THR A 137 5.98 9.09 0.31
CA THR A 137 7.10 8.64 -0.52
C THR A 137 6.64 7.71 -1.64
N ASN A 138 5.72 6.79 -1.37
CA ASN A 138 5.12 5.88 -2.36
C ASN A 138 4.34 6.64 -3.44
N THR A 139 3.57 7.66 -3.04
CA THR A 139 2.82 8.51 -3.97
C THR A 139 3.78 9.27 -4.88
N ILE A 140 4.78 9.95 -4.31
CA ILE A 140 5.81 10.63 -5.11
C ILE A 140 6.50 9.65 -6.06
N SER A 141 6.93 8.49 -5.54
CA SER A 141 7.57 7.42 -6.33
C SER A 141 6.72 6.92 -7.51
N THR A 142 5.40 6.91 -7.39
CA THR A 142 4.51 6.38 -8.44
C THR A 142 4.12 7.43 -9.49
N TRP A 143 3.99 8.69 -9.06
CA TRP A 143 3.49 9.79 -9.89
C TRP A 143 4.59 10.72 -10.43
N THR A 144 5.86 10.43 -10.14
CA THR A 144 7.04 11.09 -10.74
C THR A 144 7.78 10.09 -11.63
#